data_AF-A0A816WAW7-F1
#
_entry.id   AF-A0A816WAW7-F1
#
_cell.length_a   1.000
_cell.length_b   1.000
_cell.length_c   1.000
_cell.angle_alpha   90.00
_cell.angle_beta   90.00
_cell.angle_gamma   90.00
#
_symmetry.space_group_name_H-M   'P 1'
#
loop_
_entity.id
_entity.type
_entity.pdbx_description
1 polymer ?
#
loop_
_entity_poly.entity_id
_entity_poly.type
_entity_poly.pdbx_seq_one_letter_code
_entity_poly.pdbx_strand_id
1 'polypeptide(L)'
;MLVLPTNFINALDTAFNIEQYLDPKPNLGYRFERKIAEMMLEKKITADQEKNIRTRSQNFLICLFKELKQRLPENLNILKNVQCFSVGNTLRHIKEPIIPLLQSMHLNEEEIASIEIQYNSIHLLQWKNTTNTEAFWAEVFDFKDASGGNPFKEISAFALNLLILVILPNSNAE
;
A
#
# COMPACT_ATOMS: atom_id res chain seq x y z
N MET A 1 0.73 14.36 21.50
CA MET A 1 0.52 13.07 20.82
C MET A 1 -0.94 12.73 20.98
N LEU A 2 -1.63 12.30 19.92
CA LEU A 2 -3.06 11.94 19.98
C LEU A 2 -3.32 10.61 20.68
N VAL A 3 -2.29 9.78 20.76
CA VAL A 3 -2.35 8.42 21.25
C VAL A 3 -1.31 8.26 22.35
N LEU A 4 -1.63 7.45 23.36
CA LEU A 4 -0.72 7.18 24.47
C LEU A 4 0.60 6.56 23.96
N PRO A 5 1.77 7.16 24.28
CA PRO A 5 3.07 6.69 23.79
C PRO A 5 3.47 5.30 24.34
N THR A 6 2.74 4.78 25.34
CA THR A 6 2.94 3.46 25.93
C THR A 6 2.42 2.30 25.07
N ASN A 7 1.63 2.56 24.02
CA ASN A 7 1.07 1.50 23.19
C ASN A 7 1.77 1.44 21.83
N PHE A 8 2.41 0.29 21.56
CA PHE A 8 2.92 -0.05 20.24
C PHE A 8 1.75 -0.31 19.30
N ILE A 9 1.41 0.70 18.49
CA ILE A 9 0.23 0.64 17.63
C ILE A 9 0.69 0.40 16.19
N ASN A 10 0.26 -0.73 15.65
CA ASN A 10 0.37 -0.99 14.23
C ASN A 10 -0.80 -0.30 13.52
N ALA A 11 -0.55 0.90 12.98
CA ALA A 11 -1.56 1.70 12.29
C ALA A 11 -2.15 1.03 11.03
N LEU A 12 -1.53 -0.06 10.55
CA LEU A 12 -1.93 -0.78 9.34
C LEU A 12 -2.84 -2.00 9.62
N ASP A 13 -3.08 -2.34 10.89
CA ASP A 13 -3.98 -3.44 11.23
C ASP A 13 -5.45 -3.03 11.01
N THR A 14 -6.18 -3.79 10.19
CA THR A 14 -7.58 -3.57 9.85
C THR A 14 -8.50 -3.69 11.08
N ALA A 15 -8.12 -4.45 12.10
CA ALA A 15 -8.88 -4.57 13.35
C ALA A 15 -8.66 -3.40 14.33
N PHE A 16 -7.68 -2.52 14.08
CA PHE A 16 -7.30 -1.47 15.03
C PHE A 16 -8.33 -0.33 15.13
N ASN A 17 -8.85 -0.06 16.34
CA ASN A 17 -9.69 1.10 16.62
C ASN A 17 -8.91 2.15 17.43
N ILE A 18 -8.59 3.28 16.78
CA ILE A 18 -7.83 4.39 17.38
C ILE A 18 -8.54 5.02 18.59
N GLU A 19 -9.87 4.91 18.66
CA GLU A 19 -10.69 5.49 19.72
C GLU A 19 -10.39 4.89 21.10
N GLN A 20 -9.90 3.64 21.15
CA GLN A 20 -9.59 2.94 22.40
C GLN A 20 -8.29 3.40 23.05
N TYR A 21 -7.48 4.17 22.33
CA TYR A 21 -6.13 4.57 22.75
C TYR A 21 -5.92 6.09 22.77
N LEU A 22 -7.00 6.86 22.60
CA LEU A 22 -6.96 8.31 22.64
C LEU A 22 -6.47 8.79 24.00
N ASP A 23 -5.49 9.68 23.99
CA ASP A 23 -5.07 10.38 25.20
C ASP A 23 -6.22 11.31 25.66
N PRO A 24 -6.67 11.23 26.93
CA PRO A 24 -7.70 12.13 27.45
C PRO A 24 -7.29 13.62 27.43
N LYS A 25 -5.99 13.93 27.31
CA LYS A 25 -5.48 15.30 27.11
C LYS A 25 -4.41 15.33 26.01
N PRO A 26 -4.79 15.14 24.74
CA PRO A 26 -3.83 15.01 23.66
C PRO A 26 -3.22 16.38 23.34
N ASN A 27 -1.89 16.41 23.32
CA ASN A 27 -1.14 17.54 22.80
C ASN A 27 -1.26 17.53 21.26
N LEU A 28 -1.93 18.55 20.71
CA LEU A 28 -2.24 18.71 19.28
C LEU A 28 -1.10 19.41 18.51
N GLY A 29 0.03 19.65 19.17
CA GLY A 29 1.24 20.22 18.58
C GLY A 29 1.48 21.68 18.99
N TYR A 30 2.75 22.07 18.95
CA TYR A 30 3.23 23.37 19.45
C TYR A 30 2.50 24.58 18.85
N ARG A 31 2.22 24.58 17.53
CA ARG A 31 1.54 25.69 16.86
C ARG A 31 0.09 25.85 17.32
N PHE A 32 -0.60 24.73 17.60
CA PHE A 32 -1.97 24.74 18.08
C PHE A 32 -2.02 25.28 19.52
N GLU A 33 -1.19 24.73 20.40
CA GLU A 33 -1.16 25.14 21.82
C GLU A 33 -0.76 26.62 21.97
N ARG A 34 0.23 27.09 21.20
CA ARG A 34 0.66 28.50 21.23
C ARG A 34 -0.46 29.44 20.78
N LYS A 35 -1.16 29.08 19.70
CA LYS A 35 -2.23 29.92 19.14
C LYS A 35 -3.46 29.99 20.06
N ILE A 36 -3.78 28.89 20.73
CA ILE A 36 -4.82 28.87 21.78
C ILE A 36 -4.39 29.73 22.98
N ALA A 37 -3.14 29.62 23.43
CA ALA A 37 -2.63 30.43 24.54
C ALA A 37 -2.67 31.94 24.22
N GLU A 38 -2.27 32.34 23.01
CA GLU A 38 -2.37 33.73 22.52
C GLU A 38 -3.83 34.23 22.52
N MET A 39 -4.77 33.43 22.00
CA MET A 39 -6.19 33.81 21.93
C MET A 39 -6.89 33.86 23.31
N MET A 40 -6.43 33.04 24.27
CA MET A 40 -6.89 33.08 25.66
C MET A 40 -6.33 34.29 26.41
N LEU A 41 -5.07 34.67 26.17
CA LEU A 41 -4.46 35.90 26.69
C LEU A 41 -5.17 37.15 26.17
N GLU A 42 -5.58 37.15 24.90
CA GLU A 42 -6.36 38.22 24.27
C GLU A 42 -7.85 38.22 24.68
N LYS A 43 -8.29 37.30 25.55
CA LYS A 43 -9.70 37.09 25.97
C LYS A 43 -10.70 36.91 24.81
N LYS A 44 -10.22 36.48 23.64
CA LYS A 44 -11.09 36.24 22.47
C LYS A 44 -11.86 34.93 22.57
N ILE A 45 -11.41 34.00 23.43
CA ILE A 45 -11.94 32.65 23.57
C ILE A 45 -12.12 32.33 25.05
N THR A 46 -13.20 31.64 25.39
CA THR A 46 -13.49 31.13 26.75
C THR A 46 -12.99 29.69 26.89
N ALA A 47 -12.74 29.22 28.12
CA ALA A 47 -12.33 27.84 28.39
C ALA A 47 -13.27 26.78 27.76
N ASP A 48 -14.59 27.02 27.72
CA ASP A 48 -15.55 26.14 27.02
C ASP A 48 -15.35 26.10 25.50
N GLN A 49 -15.00 27.25 24.90
CA GLN A 49 -14.72 27.31 23.47
C GLN A 49 -13.39 26.65 23.12
N GLU A 50 -12.36 26.78 23.96
CA GLU A 50 -11.12 26.01 23.81
C GLU A 50 -11.41 24.51 23.81
N LYS A 51 -12.17 24.04 24.81
CA LYS A 51 -12.54 22.63 24.93
C LYS A 51 -13.27 22.15 23.67
N ASN A 52 -14.20 22.94 23.15
CA ASN A 52 -14.93 22.63 21.93
C ASN A 52 -14.00 22.56 20.69
N ILE A 53 -13.11 23.54 20.52
CA ILE A 53 -12.12 23.56 19.42
C ILE A 53 -11.22 22.32 19.50
N ARG A 54 -10.72 22.00 20.71
CA ARG A 54 -9.86 20.83 20.94
C ARG A 54 -10.58 19.53 20.58
N THR A 55 -11.83 19.36 21.03
CA THR A 55 -12.65 18.19 20.67
C THR A 55 -12.91 18.11 19.18
N ARG A 56 -13.20 19.23 18.50
CA ARG A 56 -13.41 19.25 17.04
C ARG A 56 -12.13 18.89 16.28
N SER A 57 -10.97 19.38 16.71
CA SER A 57 -9.68 19.02 16.12
C SER A 57 -9.35 17.54 16.30
N GLN A 58 -9.61 16.98 17.49
CA GLN A 58 -9.48 15.53 17.72
C GLN A 58 -10.40 14.74 16.80
N ASN A 59 -11.69 15.12 16.71
CA ASN A 59 -12.65 14.45 15.84
C ASN A 59 -12.23 14.53 14.37
N PHE A 60 -11.72 15.68 13.93
CA PHE A 60 -11.18 15.81 12.57
C PHE A 60 -10.03 14.84 12.32
N LEU A 61 -9.08 14.73 13.25
CA LEU A 61 -7.94 13.82 13.13
C LEU A 61 -8.37 12.35 13.16
N ILE A 62 -9.37 12.00 13.97
CA ILE A 62 -9.97 10.65 14.01
C ILE A 62 -10.68 10.34 12.69
N CYS A 63 -11.49 11.27 12.16
CA CYS A 63 -12.15 11.10 10.87
C CYS A 63 -11.13 10.95 9.75
N LEU A 64 -10.12 11.80 9.71
CA LEU A 64 -9.04 11.73 8.72
C LEU A 64 -8.28 10.40 8.80
N PHE A 65 -8.00 9.90 10.02
CA PHE A 65 -7.41 8.58 10.20
C PHE A 65 -8.33 7.46 9.68
N LYS A 66 -9.64 7.52 9.96
CA LYS A 66 -10.61 6.54 9.45
C LYS A 66 -10.69 6.56 7.92
N GLU A 67 -10.71 7.74 7.31
CA GLU A 67 -10.75 7.90 5.85
C GLU A 67 -9.48 7.36 5.18
N LEU A 68 -8.30 7.68 5.74
CA LEU A 68 -7.03 7.11 5.28
C LEU A 68 -7.03 5.58 5.44
N LYS A 69 -7.46 5.09 6.60
CA LYS A 69 -7.59 3.66 6.87
C LYS A 69 -8.65 2.98 6.01
N GLN A 70 -9.67 3.66 5.49
CA GLN A 70 -10.62 3.05 4.54
C GLN A 70 -10.03 2.96 3.13
N ARG A 71 -9.16 3.90 2.74
CA ARG A 71 -8.48 3.90 1.43
C ARG A 71 -7.27 2.96 1.35
N LEU A 72 -6.68 2.59 2.49
CA LEU A 72 -5.54 1.69 2.56
C LEU A 72 -5.83 0.19 2.33
N PRO A 73 -6.85 -0.47 2.91
CA PRO A 73 -6.95 -1.93 3.00
C PRO A 73 -7.21 -2.61 1.66
N GLU A 74 -7.98 -1.98 0.78
CA GLU A 74 -8.20 -2.48 -0.58
C GLU A 74 -6.89 -2.45 -1.39
N ASN A 75 -6.17 -1.33 -1.30
CA ASN A 75 -4.86 -1.16 -1.92
C ASN A 75 -3.76 -2.02 -1.27
N LEU A 76 -3.83 -2.30 0.04
CA LEU A 76 -2.86 -3.10 0.79
C LEU A 76 -2.90 -4.58 0.40
N ASN A 77 -4.10 -5.15 0.21
CA ASN A 77 -4.23 -6.53 -0.25
C ASN A 77 -3.71 -6.66 -1.68
N ILE A 78 -4.01 -5.70 -2.55
CA ILE A 78 -3.44 -5.62 -3.90
C ILE A 78 -1.90 -5.50 -3.81
N LEU A 79 -1.37 -4.63 -2.94
CA LEU A 79 0.08 -4.46 -2.73
C LEU A 79 0.76 -5.74 -2.22
N LYS A 80 0.11 -6.46 -1.30
CA LYS A 80 0.61 -7.75 -0.81
C LYS A 80 0.63 -8.77 -1.94
N ASN A 81 -0.41 -8.83 -2.75
CA ASN A 81 -0.51 -9.73 -3.89
C ASN A 81 0.51 -9.38 -4.99
N VAL A 82 0.95 -8.12 -5.12
CA VAL A 82 2.05 -7.74 -6.01
C VAL A 82 3.36 -8.44 -5.63
N GLN A 83 3.56 -8.82 -4.35
CA GLN A 83 4.74 -9.57 -3.93
C GLN A 83 4.86 -10.94 -4.62
N CYS A 84 3.78 -11.50 -5.17
CA CYS A 84 3.82 -12.71 -5.99
C CYS A 84 4.75 -12.55 -7.20
N PHE A 85 4.83 -11.33 -7.77
CA PHE A 85 5.67 -11.00 -8.92
C PHE A 85 7.12 -10.65 -8.54
N SER A 86 7.51 -10.79 -7.27
CA SER A 86 8.92 -10.72 -6.90
C SER A 86 9.67 -11.95 -7.44
N VAL A 87 10.92 -11.77 -7.88
CA VAL A 87 11.73 -12.86 -8.48
C VAL A 87 11.78 -14.09 -7.58
N GLY A 88 11.96 -13.87 -6.27
CA GLY A 88 12.03 -14.93 -5.27
C GLY A 88 10.73 -15.70 -5.05
N ASN A 89 9.57 -15.13 -5.38
CA ASN A 89 8.27 -15.83 -5.32
C ASN A 89 7.88 -16.41 -6.69
N THR A 90 8.20 -15.70 -7.78
CA THR A 90 7.94 -16.13 -9.16
C THR A 90 8.76 -17.36 -9.56
N LEU A 91 9.97 -17.54 -9.03
CA LEU A 91 10.82 -18.71 -9.32
C LEU A 91 10.55 -19.92 -8.40
N ARG A 92 9.58 -19.84 -7.48
CA ARG A 92 9.23 -20.99 -6.62
C ARG A 92 8.43 -22.03 -7.40
N HIS A 93 8.64 -23.29 -7.04
CA HIS A 93 7.86 -24.41 -7.57
C HIS A 93 6.42 -24.41 -7.03
N ILE A 94 6.22 -23.99 -5.78
CA ILE A 94 4.90 -23.79 -5.18
C ILE A 94 4.64 -22.28 -5.15
N LYS A 95 3.67 -21.83 -5.96
CA LYS A 95 3.34 -20.41 -6.11
C LYS A 95 1.99 -20.11 -5.48
N GLU A 96 1.84 -18.90 -4.96
CA GLU A 96 0.54 -18.39 -4.56
C GLU A 96 -0.31 -18.12 -5.81
N PRO A 97 -1.64 -18.37 -5.74
CA PRO A 97 -2.53 -18.14 -6.88
C PRO A 97 -2.59 -16.64 -7.19
N ILE A 98 -2.26 -16.27 -8.43
CA ILE A 98 -2.32 -14.89 -8.91
C ILE A 98 -3.72 -14.49 -9.41
N ILE A 99 -4.64 -15.46 -9.60
CA ILE A 99 -6.00 -15.24 -10.08
C ILE A 99 -6.73 -14.11 -9.32
N PRO A 100 -6.73 -14.06 -7.97
CA PRO A 100 -7.42 -13.00 -7.24
C PRO A 100 -6.88 -11.60 -7.57
N LEU A 101 -5.58 -11.47 -7.81
CA LEU A 101 -4.98 -10.20 -8.24
C LEU A 101 -5.42 -9.85 -9.65
N LEU A 102 -5.37 -10.79 -10.59
CA LEU A 102 -5.74 -10.55 -11.98
C LEU A 102 -7.22 -10.15 -12.11
N GLN A 103 -8.11 -10.79 -11.32
CA GLN A 103 -9.51 -10.41 -11.21
C GLN A 103 -9.69 -9.01 -10.62
N SER A 104 -8.91 -8.65 -9.59
CA SER A 104 -8.97 -7.30 -9.01
C SER A 104 -8.55 -6.20 -10.00
N MET A 105 -7.70 -6.54 -10.98
CA MET A 105 -7.28 -5.64 -12.06
C MET A 105 -8.23 -5.63 -13.26
N HIS A 106 -9.38 -6.31 -13.18
CA HIS A 106 -10.42 -6.32 -14.21
C HIS A 106 -9.95 -6.85 -15.58
N LEU A 107 -9.02 -7.82 -15.57
CA LEU A 107 -8.57 -8.53 -16.78
C LEU A 107 -9.63 -9.50 -17.30
N ASN A 108 -9.60 -9.78 -18.60
CA ASN A 108 -10.50 -10.74 -19.22
C ASN A 108 -10.11 -12.19 -18.88
N GLU A 109 -11.06 -13.12 -18.90
CA GLU A 109 -10.81 -14.53 -18.55
C GLU A 109 -9.74 -15.20 -19.44
N GLU A 110 -9.70 -14.86 -20.72
CA GLU A 110 -8.69 -15.37 -21.66
C GLU A 110 -7.27 -14.87 -21.31
N GLU A 111 -7.16 -13.60 -20.92
CA GLU A 111 -5.88 -13.01 -20.50
C GLU A 111 -5.42 -13.61 -19.17
N ILE A 112 -6.35 -13.82 -18.23
CA ILE A 112 -6.07 -14.47 -16.95
C ILE A 112 -5.52 -15.88 -17.17
N ALA A 113 -6.16 -16.68 -18.02
CA ALA A 113 -5.74 -18.05 -18.30
C ALA A 113 -4.34 -18.11 -18.95
N SER A 114 -4.07 -17.20 -19.90
CA SER A 114 -2.76 -17.10 -20.55
C SER A 114 -1.66 -16.73 -19.54
N ILE A 115 -1.89 -15.71 -18.72
CA ILE A 115 -0.95 -15.26 -17.69
C ILE A 115 -0.70 -16.36 -16.67
N GLU A 116 -1.73 -17.10 -16.24
CA GLU A 116 -1.58 -18.19 -15.27
C GLU A 116 -0.70 -19.32 -15.80
N ILE A 117 -0.92 -19.76 -17.05
CA ILE A 117 -0.10 -20.79 -17.70
C ILE A 117 1.36 -20.34 -17.78
N GLN A 118 1.58 -19.09 -18.17
CA GLN A 118 2.92 -18.51 -18.28
C GLN A 118 3.61 -18.40 -16.92
N TYR A 119 2.90 -17.94 -15.89
CA TYR A 119 3.39 -17.81 -14.51
C TYR A 119 3.81 -19.16 -13.94
N ASN A 120 3.01 -20.19 -14.19
CA ASN A 120 3.32 -21.53 -13.73
C ASN A 120 4.54 -22.09 -14.47
N SER A 121 4.74 -21.76 -15.74
CA SER A 121 5.84 -22.29 -16.55
C SER A 121 7.16 -21.54 -16.42
N ILE A 122 7.18 -20.30 -15.91
CA ILE A 122 8.36 -19.43 -15.91
C ILE A 122 9.57 -19.98 -15.13
N HIS A 123 9.32 -20.77 -14.09
CA HIS A 123 10.36 -21.37 -13.24
C HIS A 123 11.10 -22.54 -13.92
N LEU A 124 10.60 -23.04 -15.06
CA LEU A 124 11.24 -24.13 -15.80
C LEU A 124 12.50 -23.66 -16.54
N LEU A 125 12.65 -22.36 -16.75
CA LEU A 125 13.81 -21.75 -17.40
C LEU A 125 14.77 -21.16 -16.37
N GLN A 126 16.06 -21.19 -16.70
CA GLN A 126 17.12 -20.57 -15.90
C GLN A 126 17.32 -19.13 -16.37
N TRP A 127 17.11 -18.18 -15.46
CA TRP A 127 17.20 -16.74 -15.70
C TRP A 127 18.50 -16.17 -15.15
N LYS A 128 19.07 -15.16 -15.81
CA LYS A 128 20.33 -14.55 -15.39
C LYS A 128 20.13 -13.56 -14.24
N ASN A 129 19.05 -12.79 -14.29
CA ASN A 129 18.75 -11.78 -13.27
C ASN A 129 17.84 -12.35 -12.18
N THR A 130 18.42 -12.91 -11.12
CA THR A 130 17.65 -13.48 -9.99
C THR A 130 17.51 -12.56 -8.78
N THR A 131 18.21 -11.43 -8.78
CA THR A 131 18.32 -10.51 -7.64
C THR A 131 17.49 -9.24 -7.79
N ASN A 132 17.31 -8.74 -9.01
CA ASN A 132 16.57 -7.51 -9.28
C ASN A 132 15.27 -7.84 -10.04
N THR A 133 14.12 -7.53 -9.43
CA THR A 133 12.78 -7.76 -9.99
C THR A 133 12.54 -7.01 -11.29
N GLU A 134 12.99 -5.76 -11.41
CA GLU A 134 12.84 -4.99 -12.65
C GLU A 134 13.67 -5.58 -13.78
N ALA A 135 14.95 -5.86 -13.51
CA ALA A 135 15.85 -6.46 -14.49
C ALA A 135 15.43 -7.88 -14.89
N PHE A 136 14.83 -8.63 -13.97
CA PHE A 136 14.23 -9.93 -14.23
C PHE A 136 13.07 -9.82 -15.22
N TRP A 137 12.07 -8.97 -14.93
CA TRP A 137 10.90 -8.86 -15.81
C TRP A 137 11.24 -8.23 -17.16
N ALA A 138 12.24 -7.35 -17.23
CA ALA A 138 12.80 -6.88 -18.49
C ALA A 138 13.47 -8.02 -19.29
N GLU A 139 14.24 -8.90 -18.64
CA GLU A 139 14.83 -10.08 -19.28
C GLU A 139 13.76 -11.04 -19.80
N VAL A 140 12.69 -11.27 -19.03
CA VAL A 140 11.56 -12.12 -19.44
C VAL A 140 10.79 -11.49 -20.60
N PHE A 141 10.68 -10.16 -20.65
CA PHE A 141 10.03 -9.45 -21.75
C PHE A 141 10.82 -9.52 -23.06
N ASP A 142 12.15 -9.44 -22.98
CA ASP A 142 13.04 -9.53 -24.14
C ASP A 142 13.37 -10.99 -24.55
N PHE A 143 12.95 -11.97 -23.75
CA PHE A 143 13.19 -13.38 -24.02
C PHE A 143 12.55 -13.83 -25.34
N LYS A 144 13.31 -14.57 -26.15
CA LYS A 144 12.83 -15.20 -27.38
C LYS A 144 13.12 -16.68 -27.34
N ASP A 145 12.11 -17.46 -27.66
CA ASP A 145 12.23 -18.91 -27.81
C ASP A 145 12.86 -19.28 -29.16
N ALA A 146 13.02 -20.58 -29.39
CA ALA A 146 13.57 -21.12 -30.63
C ALA A 146 12.72 -20.81 -31.88
N SER A 147 11.45 -20.41 -31.70
CA SER A 147 10.55 -19.99 -32.78
C SER A 147 10.64 -18.48 -33.07
N GLY A 148 11.40 -17.72 -32.27
CA GLY A 148 11.53 -16.27 -32.36
C GLY A 148 10.39 -15.50 -31.67
N GLY A 149 9.45 -16.22 -31.04
CA GLY A 149 8.36 -15.66 -30.23
C GLY A 149 8.74 -15.55 -28.76
N ASN A 150 8.02 -14.71 -28.00
CA ASN A 150 8.14 -14.68 -26.55
C ASN A 150 6.94 -15.42 -25.92
N PRO A 151 7.13 -16.63 -25.35
CA PRO A 151 6.06 -17.37 -24.70
C PRO A 151 5.61 -16.76 -23.36
N PHE A 152 6.33 -15.77 -22.82
CA PHE A 152 6.03 -15.07 -21.56
C PHE A 152 5.64 -13.60 -21.76
N LYS A 153 5.21 -13.23 -22.97
CA LYS A 153 4.97 -11.83 -23.34
C LYS A 153 3.85 -11.20 -22.50
N GLU A 154 2.74 -11.91 -22.33
CA GLU A 154 1.56 -11.44 -21.62
C GLU A 154 1.88 -11.25 -20.14
N ILE A 155 2.56 -12.22 -19.52
CA ILE A 155 2.92 -12.10 -18.11
C ILE A 155 3.99 -11.03 -17.84
N SER A 156 4.99 -10.91 -18.71
CA SER A 156 6.04 -9.90 -18.55
C SER A 156 5.50 -8.50 -18.76
N ALA A 157 4.64 -8.29 -19.77
CA ALA A 157 3.94 -7.02 -19.95
C ALA A 157 3.06 -6.67 -18.75
N PHE A 158 2.29 -7.63 -18.23
CA PHE A 158 1.48 -7.43 -17.04
C PHE A 158 2.34 -7.09 -15.82
N ALA A 159 3.40 -7.85 -15.56
CA ALA A 159 4.29 -7.63 -14.42
C ALA A 159 4.98 -6.26 -14.48
N LEU A 160 5.47 -5.84 -15.66
CA LEU A 160 6.06 -4.52 -15.84
C LEU A 160 5.02 -3.41 -15.62
N ASN A 161 3.82 -3.54 -16.17
CA ASN A 161 2.73 -2.57 -15.93
C ASN A 161 2.34 -2.49 -14.45
N LEU A 162 2.27 -3.64 -13.77
CA LEU A 162 1.99 -3.71 -12.34
C LEU A 162 3.09 -3.04 -11.51
N LEU A 163 4.36 -3.30 -11.82
CA LEU A 163 5.50 -2.68 -11.14
C LEU A 163 5.51 -1.17 -11.34
N ILE A 164 5.30 -0.68 -12.57
CA ILE A 164 5.18 0.76 -12.86
C ILE A 164 4.02 1.38 -12.07
N LEU A 165 2.86 0.72 -12.03
CA LEU A 165 1.68 1.19 -11.30
C LEU A 165 1.93 1.26 -9.79
N VAL A 166 2.74 0.37 -9.23
CA VAL A 166 3.04 0.32 -7.78
C VAL A 166 4.17 1.28 -7.40
N ILE A 167 5.12 1.53 -8.32
CA ILE A 167 6.21 2.48 -8.12
C ILE A 167 5.69 3.93 -8.14
N LEU A 168 4.78 4.28 -9.06
CA LEU A 168 4.24 5.64 -9.18
C LEU A 168 3.63 6.24 -7.89
N PRO A 169 2.75 5.54 -7.13
CA PRO A 169 2.18 6.07 -5.89
C PRO A 169 3.19 6.13 -4.74
N ASN A 170 4.23 5.28 -4.74
CA ASN A 170 5.27 5.28 -3.70
C ASN A 170 6.41 6.27 -4.01
N SER A 171 6.61 6.66 -5.27
CA SER A 171 7.69 7.57 -5.69
C SER A 171 7.37 9.05 -5.45
N ASN A 172 6.10 9.42 -5.28
CA ASN A 172 5.70 10.77 -4.86
C ASN A 172 5.77 10.99 -3.33
N ALA A 173 6.35 10.02 -2.60
CA ALA A 173 6.56 10.10 -1.15
C ALA A 173 8.02 10.40 -0.77
N GLU A 174 8.79 11.05 -1.66
CA GLU A 174 10.07 11.71 -1.34
C GLU A 174 9.91 13.24 -1.24
#